data_AF-A0A9W8E5F3-F1
#
_entry.id   AF-A0A9W8E5F3-F1
#
_cell.length_a   1.000
_cell.length_b   1.000
_cell.length_c   1.000
_cell.angle_alpha   90.00
_cell.angle_beta   90.00
_cell.angle_gamma   90.00
#
_symmetry.space_group_name_H-M   'P 1'
#
loop_
_entity.id
_entity.type
_entity.pdbx_description
1 polymer ?
#
loop_
_entity_poly.entity_id
_entity_poly.type
_entity_poly.pdbx_seq_one_letter_code
_entity_poly.pdbx_strand_id
1 'polypeptide(L)'
;MSYSLDTRASPPFPDFQNVQPAAFPTRSKELGLVLSIPANVKNLESSSSEKMRRLLGITRSIDSSYFWYEATLLSKMLLLRKKSMRTSVYYQRLLGVEKCIKRIREKDIECLLQWFDRTFPSSAFKGTRITYIPSRYALCCLAFQTGQLIKLLTKLQTDTQVAFKKQHITVAVGHLVEQSLTFMSICSRLHGLACCWKKQLCQLYDLLLTWLRNYIDKENAECLAIEAALQTRSKGLLPKEAEAYA
;
A
#
# COMPACT_ATOMS: atom_id res chain seq x y z
N MET A 1 -8.99 -5.26 47.41
CA MET A 1 -9.50 -5.73 46.10
C MET A 1 -8.30 -6.07 45.22
N SER A 2 -7.97 -7.35 45.18
CA SER A 2 -6.80 -7.94 44.51
C SER A 2 -7.15 -8.29 43.07
N TYR A 3 -6.40 -7.75 42.10
CA TYR A 3 -6.52 -8.12 40.69
C TYR A 3 -5.43 -9.14 40.35
N SER A 4 -5.86 -10.37 40.09
CA SER A 4 -5.03 -11.43 39.52
C SER A 4 -4.74 -11.11 38.05
N LEU A 5 -3.47 -11.02 37.69
CA LEU A 5 -3.00 -10.87 36.30
C LEU A 5 -2.92 -12.26 35.65
N ASP A 6 -3.93 -12.61 34.85
CA ASP A 6 -3.87 -13.76 33.95
C ASP A 6 -2.96 -13.43 32.76
N THR A 7 -1.68 -13.80 32.88
CA THR A 7 -0.74 -13.89 31.76
C THR A 7 -1.07 -15.11 30.91
N ARG A 8 -1.92 -14.93 29.88
CA ARG A 8 -2.00 -15.89 28.77
C ARG A 8 -0.75 -15.76 27.91
N ALA A 9 0.17 -16.70 28.11
CA ALA A 9 1.32 -16.93 27.25
C ALA A 9 0.86 -17.11 25.79
N SER A 10 1.44 -16.33 24.89
CA SER A 10 1.28 -16.53 23.45
C SER A 10 2.07 -17.77 23.03
N PRO A 11 1.55 -18.62 22.12
CA PRO A 11 2.29 -19.76 21.64
C PRO A 11 3.53 -19.30 20.84
N PRO A 12 4.65 -20.04 20.88
CA PRO A 12 5.82 -19.74 20.09
C PRO A 12 5.50 -19.90 18.59
N PHE A 13 6.02 -18.98 17.78
CA PHE A 13 5.99 -19.09 16.32
C PHE A 13 6.79 -20.33 15.87
N PRO A 14 6.31 -21.10 14.88
CA PRO A 14 7.10 -22.18 14.32
C PRO A 14 8.29 -21.61 13.51
N ASP A 15 9.48 -22.15 13.77
CA ASP A 15 10.71 -21.86 13.03
C ASP A 15 10.59 -22.31 11.57
N PHE A 16 10.55 -21.35 10.65
CA PHE A 16 10.48 -21.56 9.20
C PHE A 16 11.85 -21.88 8.55
N GLN A 17 12.80 -22.45 9.30
CA GLN A 17 14.17 -22.64 8.79
C GLN A 17 14.45 -23.98 8.10
N ASN A 18 13.51 -24.93 8.01
CA ASN A 18 13.78 -26.24 7.40
C ASN A 18 12.62 -26.83 6.59
N VAL A 19 12.14 -26.09 5.58
CA VAL A 19 11.33 -26.70 4.50
C VAL A 19 12.22 -26.85 3.28
N GLN A 20 12.73 -28.06 3.04
CA GLN A 20 13.37 -28.40 1.77
C GLN A 20 12.35 -28.23 0.63
N PRO A 21 12.70 -27.54 -0.47
CA PRO A 21 11.81 -27.48 -1.62
C PRO A 21 11.69 -28.86 -2.25
N ALA A 22 10.45 -29.36 -2.33
CA ALA A 22 10.13 -30.58 -3.07
C ALA A 22 10.59 -30.42 -4.53
N ALA A 23 11.45 -31.34 -4.98
CA ALA A 23 11.96 -31.38 -6.33
C ALA A 23 10.81 -31.73 -7.29
N PHE A 24 10.38 -30.75 -8.09
CA PHE A 24 9.50 -30.99 -9.23
C PHE A 24 10.29 -31.68 -10.35
N PRO A 25 9.75 -32.73 -10.99
CA PRO A 25 10.43 -33.38 -12.10
C PRO A 25 10.47 -32.45 -13.32
N THR A 26 11.68 -32.00 -13.66
CA THR A 26 12.02 -31.34 -14.94
C THR A 26 11.79 -32.30 -16.10
N ARG A 27 10.67 -32.15 -16.81
CA ARG A 27 10.46 -32.72 -18.14
C ARG A 27 10.63 -31.60 -19.18
N SER A 28 11.87 -31.19 -19.41
CA SER A 28 12.25 -30.24 -20.47
C SER A 28 13.16 -30.94 -21.47
N LYS A 29 12.54 -31.68 -22.39
CA LYS A 29 13.14 -31.97 -23.69
C LYS A 29 12.10 -31.65 -24.76
N GLU A 30 12.57 -30.87 -25.73
CA GLU A 30 11.95 -30.58 -27.02
C GLU A 30 10.78 -29.60 -27.02
N LEU A 31 11.10 -28.33 -27.25
CA LEU A 31 10.47 -27.51 -28.29
C LEU A 31 11.39 -26.30 -28.52
N GLY A 32 12.24 -26.41 -29.55
CA GLY A 32 12.99 -25.29 -30.10
C GLY A 32 12.04 -24.33 -30.79
N LEU A 33 11.39 -23.44 -30.03
CA LEU A 33 10.81 -22.21 -30.56
C LEU A 33 11.53 -21.05 -29.87
N VAL A 34 12.56 -20.53 -30.54
CA VAL A 34 13.10 -19.20 -30.23
C VAL A 34 12.03 -18.20 -30.64
N LEU A 35 11.07 -17.95 -29.74
CA LEU A 35 10.20 -16.79 -29.82
C LEU A 35 11.11 -15.57 -29.64
N SER A 36 11.48 -14.95 -30.76
CA SER A 36 12.05 -13.62 -30.79
C SER A 36 11.17 -12.70 -29.96
N ILE A 37 11.67 -12.31 -28.78
CA ILE A 37 10.98 -11.39 -27.87
C ILE A 37 10.63 -10.13 -28.68
N PRO A 38 9.34 -9.81 -28.89
CA PRO A 38 8.98 -8.67 -29.71
C PRO A 38 9.59 -7.41 -29.11
N ALA A 39 10.11 -6.52 -29.95
CA ALA A 39 10.77 -5.26 -29.55
C ALA A 39 9.91 -4.39 -28.60
N ASN A 40 8.60 -4.64 -28.57
CA ASN A 40 7.63 -4.04 -27.65
C ASN A 40 7.91 -4.35 -26.15
N VAL A 41 8.49 -5.51 -25.83
CA VAL A 41 8.81 -5.88 -24.44
C VAL A 41 9.96 -5.04 -23.88
N LYS A 42 10.97 -4.71 -24.70
CA LYS A 42 12.13 -3.90 -24.29
C LYS A 42 11.75 -2.45 -23.98
N ASN A 43 10.74 -1.90 -24.66
CA ASN A 43 10.20 -0.57 -24.37
C ASN A 43 9.33 -0.55 -23.09
N LEU A 44 8.74 -1.69 -22.73
CA LEU A 44 7.97 -1.85 -21.50
C LEU A 44 8.87 -1.96 -20.25
N GLU A 45 10.07 -2.54 -20.41
CA GLU A 45 11.07 -2.73 -19.35
C GLU A 45 11.69 -1.40 -18.87
N SER A 46 12.07 -0.52 -19.80
CA SER A 46 12.61 0.81 -19.48
C SER A 46 11.56 1.69 -18.77
N SER A 47 10.32 1.68 -19.26
CA SER A 47 9.18 2.40 -18.65
C SER A 47 8.81 1.85 -17.25
N SER A 48 8.90 0.54 -17.02
CA SER A 48 8.58 -0.06 -15.72
C SER A 48 9.65 0.23 -14.66
N SER A 49 10.94 0.19 -15.04
CA SER A 49 12.06 0.56 -14.16
C SER A 49 12.03 2.03 -13.74
N GLU A 50 11.67 2.94 -14.67
CA GLU A 50 11.51 4.37 -14.35
C GLU A 50 10.29 4.64 -13.47
N LYS A 51 9.14 4.02 -13.74
CA LYS A 51 7.95 4.13 -12.88
C LYS A 51 8.23 3.59 -11.47
N MET A 52 9.03 2.54 -11.35
CA MET A 52 9.49 2.02 -10.07
C MET A 52 10.43 2.99 -9.34
N ARG A 53 11.39 3.59 -10.05
CA ARG A 53 12.26 4.64 -9.48
C ARG A 53 11.45 5.85 -9.04
N ARG A 54 10.39 6.22 -9.77
CA ARG A 54 9.44 7.26 -9.36
C ARG A 54 8.64 6.84 -8.13
N LEU A 55 8.22 5.59 -8.03
CA LEU A 55 7.53 5.05 -6.84
C LEU A 55 8.43 5.09 -5.61
N LEU A 56 9.69 4.68 -5.74
CA LEU A 56 10.73 4.78 -4.71
C LEU A 56 11.07 6.24 -4.37
N GLY A 57 11.08 7.13 -5.36
CA GLY A 57 11.28 8.57 -5.17
C GLY A 57 10.12 9.22 -4.41
N ILE A 58 8.88 8.89 -4.77
CA ILE A 58 7.67 9.38 -4.09
C ILE A 58 7.68 8.90 -2.64
N THR A 59 7.98 7.61 -2.40
CA THR A 59 8.02 7.05 -1.04
C THR A 59 9.15 7.60 -0.19
N ARG A 60 10.33 7.88 -0.76
CA ARG A 60 11.41 8.61 -0.07
C ARG A 60 11.10 10.10 0.16
N SER A 61 10.26 10.70 -0.68
CA SER A 61 9.82 12.11 -0.54
C SER A 61 8.69 12.31 0.46
N ILE A 62 8.06 11.22 0.93
CA ILE A 62 7.15 11.26 2.06
C ILE A 62 8.03 11.43 3.30
N ASP A 63 8.45 12.66 3.57
CA ASP A 63 9.16 12.97 4.81
C ASP A 63 8.12 13.00 5.95
N SER A 64 7.80 11.80 6.46
CA SER A 64 6.82 11.58 7.52
C SER A 64 7.31 12.12 8.87
N SER A 65 8.60 12.46 8.99
CA SER A 65 9.25 12.90 10.23
C SER A 65 8.57 14.13 10.84
N TYR A 66 8.30 15.17 10.03
CA TYR A 66 7.61 16.38 10.47
C TYR A 66 6.18 16.09 10.93
N PHE A 67 5.47 15.20 10.23
CA PHE A 67 4.13 14.78 10.63
C PHE A 67 4.15 14.09 12.00
N TRP A 68 5.09 13.19 12.21
CA TRP A 68 5.24 12.47 13.48
C TRP A 68 5.70 13.36 14.62
N TYR A 69 6.52 14.38 14.33
CA TYR A 69 6.90 15.40 15.29
C TYR A 69 5.67 16.16 15.81
N GLU A 70 4.84 16.69 14.90
CA GLU A 70 3.60 17.40 15.27
C GLU A 70 2.61 16.48 16.00
N ALA A 71 2.46 15.24 15.55
CA ALA A 71 1.64 14.23 16.21
C ALA A 71 2.10 13.97 17.66
N THR A 72 3.41 13.84 17.86
CA THR A 72 3.99 13.63 19.19
C THR A 72 3.79 14.84 20.09
N LEU A 73 3.94 16.05 19.55
CA LEU A 73 3.69 17.30 20.26
C LEU A 73 2.22 17.38 20.71
N LEU A 74 1.27 17.03 19.83
CA LEU A 74 -0.15 16.94 20.18
C LEU A 74 -0.40 15.95 21.33
N SER A 75 0.13 14.73 21.23
CA SER A 75 -0.03 13.71 22.27
C SER A 75 0.54 14.15 23.62
N LYS A 76 1.72 14.79 23.64
CA LYS A 76 2.31 15.34 24.87
C LYS A 76 1.43 16.41 25.49
N MET A 77 0.93 17.34 24.67
CA MET A 77 0.04 18.41 25.13
C MET A 77 -1.27 17.87 25.69
N LEU A 78 -1.85 16.86 25.05
CA LEU A 78 -3.07 16.21 25.55
C LEU A 78 -2.82 15.48 26.87
N LEU A 79 -1.69 14.77 27.00
CA LEU A 79 -1.33 14.06 28.22
C LEU A 79 -1.21 15.00 29.42
N LEU A 80 -0.50 16.13 29.25
CA LEU A 80 -0.31 17.13 30.30
C LEU A 80 -1.65 17.73 30.79
N ARG A 81 -2.66 17.78 29.93
CA ARG A 81 -3.95 18.42 30.21
C ARG A 81 -5.09 17.42 30.45
N LYS A 82 -4.78 16.13 30.51
CA LYS A 82 -5.76 15.05 30.68
C LYS A 82 -6.62 15.20 31.93
N LYS A 83 -6.02 15.67 33.05
CA LYS A 83 -6.75 15.84 34.32
C LYS A 83 -7.65 17.07 34.30
N SER A 84 -7.20 18.19 33.73
CA SER A 84 -7.92 19.47 33.77
C SER A 84 -9.04 19.57 32.72
N MET A 85 -8.94 18.87 31.58
CA MET A 85 -9.86 19.05 30.46
C MET A 85 -10.63 17.80 30.06
N ARG A 86 -10.66 16.75 30.91
CA ARG A 86 -11.24 15.44 30.55
C ARG A 86 -12.68 15.53 30.03
N THR A 87 -13.52 16.36 30.64
CA THR A 87 -14.93 16.53 30.30
C THR A 87 -15.16 17.59 29.22
N SER A 88 -14.12 18.33 28.83
CA SER A 88 -14.23 19.38 27.83
C SER A 88 -14.51 18.79 26.45
N VAL A 89 -15.56 19.29 25.80
CA VAL A 89 -15.93 18.90 24.42
C VAL A 89 -14.77 19.15 23.46
N TYR A 90 -13.99 20.23 23.66
CA TYR A 90 -12.84 20.58 22.84
C TYR A 90 -11.72 19.55 22.96
N TYR A 91 -11.44 19.12 24.18
CA TYR A 91 -10.43 18.11 24.48
C TYR A 91 -10.84 16.75 23.87
N GLN A 92 -12.11 16.36 23.97
CA GLN A 92 -12.63 15.14 23.34
C GLN A 92 -12.46 15.16 21.81
N ARG A 93 -12.58 16.33 21.16
CA ARG A 93 -12.32 16.46 19.72
C ARG A 93 -10.85 16.27 19.38
N LEU A 94 -9.94 16.85 20.15
CA LEU A 94 -8.50 16.64 19.98
C LEU A 94 -8.09 15.18 20.25
N LEU A 95 -8.73 14.49 21.20
CA LEU A 95 -8.58 13.05 21.37
C LEU A 95 -9.06 12.26 20.15
N GLY A 96 -10.09 12.75 19.44
CA GLY A 96 -10.52 12.19 18.15
C GLY A 96 -9.41 12.25 17.10
N VAL A 97 -8.75 13.41 16.99
CA VAL A 97 -7.57 13.61 16.13
C VAL A 97 -6.45 12.64 16.53
N GLU A 98 -6.14 12.54 17.82
CA GLU A 98 -5.11 11.62 18.32
C GLU A 98 -5.41 10.15 17.99
N LYS A 99 -6.67 9.71 18.16
CA LYS A 99 -7.10 8.36 17.79
C LYS A 99 -6.92 8.09 16.30
N CYS A 100 -7.21 9.08 15.46
CA CYS A 100 -7.01 8.97 14.01
C CYS A 100 -5.52 8.81 13.67
N ILE A 101 -4.65 9.60 14.30
CA ILE A 101 -3.19 9.51 14.15
C ILE A 101 -2.67 8.13 14.58
N LYS A 102 -3.16 7.58 15.69
CA LYS A 102 -2.78 6.23 16.14
C LYS A 102 -3.12 5.16 15.10
N ARG A 103 -4.31 5.22 14.51
CA ARG A 103 -4.72 4.32 13.41
C ARG A 103 -3.89 4.48 12.16
N ILE A 104 -3.45 5.71 11.85
CA ILE A 104 -2.52 5.97 10.73
C ILE A 104 -1.18 5.28 11.01
N ARG A 105 -0.68 5.34 12.25
CA ARG A 105 0.57 4.69 12.66
C ARG A 105 0.50 3.17 12.57
N GLU A 106 -0.64 2.58 12.94
CA GLU A 106 -0.87 1.13 12.87
C GLU A 106 -0.85 0.59 11.43
N LYS A 107 -1.03 1.43 10.41
CA LYS A 107 -1.05 0.99 9.01
C LYS A 107 0.33 0.76 8.41
N ASP A 108 1.39 1.14 9.14
CA ASP A 108 2.81 0.93 8.82
C ASP A 108 3.12 0.77 7.32
N ILE A 109 2.79 1.82 6.56
CA ILE A 109 2.94 1.77 5.11
C ILE A 109 4.42 1.73 4.71
N GLU A 110 5.31 2.23 5.56
CA GLU A 110 6.76 2.18 5.37
C GLU A 110 7.25 0.73 5.38
N CYS A 111 6.84 -0.08 6.36
CA CYS A 111 7.16 -1.51 6.36
C CYS A 111 6.59 -2.23 5.14
N LEU A 112 5.38 -1.89 4.71
CA LEU A 112 4.74 -2.54 3.56
C LEU A 112 5.44 -2.17 2.24
N LEU A 113 5.89 -0.92 2.11
CA LEU A 113 6.68 -0.45 0.98
C LEU A 113 8.08 -1.07 0.98
N GLN A 114 8.73 -1.20 2.14
CA GLN A 114 10.01 -1.90 2.27
C GLN A 114 9.89 -3.39 1.94
N TRP A 115 8.81 -4.04 2.38
CA TRP A 115 8.52 -5.42 1.99
C TRP A 115 8.33 -5.53 0.49
N PHE A 116 7.59 -4.60 -0.12
CA PHE A 116 7.39 -4.56 -1.56
C PHE A 116 8.73 -4.37 -2.31
N ASP A 117 9.59 -3.47 -1.85
CA ASP A 117 10.93 -3.22 -2.40
C ASP A 117 11.86 -4.43 -2.27
N ARG A 118 11.80 -5.18 -1.16
CA ARG A 118 12.62 -6.40 -0.94
C ARG A 118 12.13 -7.62 -1.72
N THR A 119 10.83 -7.75 -1.88
CA THR A 119 10.22 -8.88 -2.60
C THR A 119 10.41 -8.73 -4.11
N PHE A 120 10.65 -7.51 -4.59
CA PHE A 120 10.83 -7.20 -6.00
C PHE A 120 12.12 -7.77 -6.63
N PRO A 121 13.33 -7.61 -6.05
CA PRO A 121 14.57 -8.13 -6.63
C PRO A 121 14.82 -9.63 -6.36
N SER A 122 14.19 -10.21 -5.32
CA SER A 122 14.57 -11.53 -4.79
C SER A 122 14.04 -12.75 -5.57
N SER A 123 13.16 -12.59 -6.56
CA SER A 123 12.76 -13.71 -7.44
C SER A 123 13.77 -14.00 -8.56
N ALA A 124 15.00 -13.48 -8.45
CA ALA A 124 16.12 -13.77 -9.34
C ALA A 124 16.59 -15.22 -9.16
N PHE A 125 16.02 -16.15 -9.92
CA PHE A 125 16.81 -17.29 -10.38
C PHE A 125 17.92 -16.70 -11.26
N LYS A 126 19.17 -16.77 -10.79
CA LYS A 126 20.36 -16.29 -11.50
C LYS A 126 20.39 -16.90 -12.91
N GLY A 127 19.99 -16.15 -13.95
CA GLY A 127 20.18 -16.59 -15.34
C GLY A 127 19.11 -16.18 -16.35
N THR A 128 17.90 -15.80 -15.94
CA THR A 128 16.82 -15.47 -16.89
C THR A 128 16.37 -14.01 -16.75
N ARG A 129 16.44 -13.24 -17.85
CA ARG A 129 15.84 -11.90 -18.00
C ARG A 129 14.32 -12.01 -18.04
N ILE A 130 13.71 -12.46 -16.94
CA ILE A 130 12.25 -12.48 -16.82
C ILE A 130 11.84 -11.11 -16.29
N THR A 131 11.01 -10.44 -17.10
CA THR A 131 10.25 -9.23 -16.75
C THR A 131 9.72 -9.31 -15.32
N TYR A 132 10.26 -8.46 -14.45
CA TYR A 132 9.85 -8.34 -13.05
C TYR A 132 8.50 -7.63 -12.96
N ILE A 133 7.42 -8.42 -12.94
CA ILE A 133 6.08 -7.91 -12.72
C ILE A 133 5.64 -8.38 -11.31
N PRO A 134 5.33 -7.46 -10.37
CA PRO A 134 4.96 -7.83 -9.00
C PRO A 134 3.68 -8.66 -9.02
N SER A 135 3.60 -9.68 -8.17
CA SER A 135 2.40 -10.51 -8.13
C SER A 135 1.13 -9.66 -8.01
N ARG A 136 0.10 -10.00 -8.78
CA ARG A 136 -1.20 -9.32 -8.74
C ARG A 136 -1.72 -9.19 -7.31
N TYR A 137 -1.51 -10.22 -6.50
CA TYR A 137 -1.83 -10.22 -5.07
C TYR A 137 -1.10 -9.10 -4.31
N ALA A 138 0.23 -8.98 -4.46
CA ALA A 138 1.01 -7.93 -3.80
C ALA A 138 0.56 -6.52 -4.22
N LEU A 139 0.27 -6.31 -5.51
CA LEU A 139 -0.28 -5.05 -6.02
C LEU A 139 -1.65 -4.72 -5.43
N CYS A 140 -2.57 -5.69 -5.41
CA CYS A 140 -3.90 -5.52 -4.81
C CYS A 140 -3.80 -5.19 -3.32
N CYS A 141 -2.94 -5.89 -2.56
CA CYS A 141 -2.71 -5.62 -1.14
C CYS A 141 -2.18 -4.21 -0.91
N LEU A 142 -1.16 -3.79 -1.66
CA LEU A 142 -0.57 -2.46 -1.54
C LEU A 142 -1.56 -1.35 -1.94
N ALA A 143 -2.33 -1.55 -3.02
CA ALA A 143 -3.38 -0.61 -3.44
C ALA A 143 -4.47 -0.48 -2.36
N PHE A 144 -4.92 -1.60 -1.78
CA PHE A 144 -5.93 -1.61 -0.73
C PHE A 144 -5.45 -0.87 0.52
N GLN A 145 -4.23 -1.13 0.99
CA GLN A 145 -3.67 -0.46 2.17
C GLN A 145 -3.45 1.04 1.93
N THR A 146 -2.96 1.40 0.74
CA THR A 146 -2.81 2.80 0.32
C THR A 146 -4.17 3.51 0.31
N GLY A 147 -5.21 2.87 -0.24
CA GLY A 147 -6.58 3.41 -0.24
C GLY A 147 -7.16 3.59 1.16
N GLN A 148 -6.89 2.67 2.09
CA GLN A 148 -7.29 2.83 3.49
C GLN A 148 -6.58 4.01 4.16
N LEU A 149 -5.29 4.20 3.89
CA LEU A 149 -4.52 5.30 4.43
C LEU A 149 -5.01 6.66 3.90
N ILE A 150 -5.34 6.76 2.61
CA ILE A 150 -5.95 7.96 2.00
C ILE A 150 -7.27 8.32 2.70
N LYS A 151 -8.11 7.31 3.00
CA LYS A 151 -9.37 7.51 3.74
C LYS A 151 -9.11 8.04 5.16
N LEU A 152 -8.13 7.47 5.87
CA LEU A 152 -7.73 7.93 7.20
C LEU A 152 -7.19 9.36 7.19
N LEU A 153 -6.33 9.71 6.23
CA LEU A 153 -5.80 11.07 6.09
C LEU A 153 -6.90 12.07 5.75
N THR A 154 -7.86 11.70 4.90
CA THR A 154 -9.02 12.56 4.61
C THR A 154 -9.85 12.81 5.88
N LYS A 155 -10.07 11.77 6.69
CA LYS A 155 -10.73 11.93 7.99
C LYS A 155 -9.92 12.81 8.96
N LEU A 156 -8.60 12.64 9.00
CA LEU A 156 -7.72 13.47 9.82
C LEU A 156 -7.81 14.94 9.41
N GLN A 157 -7.86 15.24 8.10
CA GLN A 157 -8.03 16.59 7.59
C GLN A 157 -9.34 17.22 8.06
N THR A 158 -10.45 16.48 8.01
CA THR A 158 -11.75 16.97 8.48
C THR A 158 -11.73 17.19 10.00
N ASP A 159 -11.17 16.24 10.76
CA ASP A 159 -11.14 16.31 12.23
C ASP A 159 -10.25 17.48 12.71
N THR A 160 -9.10 17.69 12.07
CA THR A 160 -8.20 18.83 12.37
C THR A 160 -8.82 20.17 12.03
N GLN A 161 -9.53 20.28 10.89
CA GLN A 161 -10.23 21.51 10.51
C GLN A 161 -11.37 21.84 11.48
N VAL A 162 -12.14 20.83 11.90
CA VAL A 162 -13.20 21.01 12.90
C VAL A 162 -12.61 21.40 14.26
N ALA A 163 -11.52 20.74 14.69
CA ALA A 163 -10.83 21.09 15.93
C ALA A 163 -10.31 22.54 15.90
N PHE A 164 -9.71 22.96 14.79
CA PHE A 164 -9.25 24.34 14.59
C PHE A 164 -10.38 25.35 14.73
N LYS A 165 -11.49 25.16 14.01
CA LYS A 165 -12.65 26.07 14.07
C LYS A 165 -13.21 26.19 15.49
N LYS A 166 -13.23 25.09 16.25
CA LYS A 166 -13.70 25.11 17.64
C LYS A 166 -12.75 25.86 18.56
N GLN A 167 -11.44 25.69 18.40
CA GLN A 167 -10.45 26.43 19.18
C GLN A 167 -10.45 27.93 18.84
N HIS A 168 -10.69 28.30 17.58
CA HIS A 168 -10.85 29.70 17.17
C HIS A 168 -12.00 30.38 17.92
N ILE A 169 -13.14 29.70 18.09
CA ILE A 169 -14.26 30.22 18.87
C ILE A 169 -13.84 30.40 20.34
N THR A 170 -13.10 29.45 20.91
CA THR A 170 -12.59 29.56 22.29
C THR A 170 -11.66 30.75 22.48
N VAL A 171 -10.78 31.02 21.51
CA VAL A 171 -9.91 32.21 21.50
C VAL A 171 -10.74 33.49 21.46
N ALA A 172 -11.78 33.55 20.63
CA ALA A 172 -12.65 34.73 20.53
C ALA A 172 -13.40 35.05 21.83
N VAL A 173 -13.70 34.04 22.66
CA VAL A 173 -14.30 34.21 23.98
C VAL A 173 -13.26 34.61 25.05
N GLY A 174 -11.96 34.51 24.74
CA GLY A 174 -10.87 34.94 25.63
C GLY A 174 -10.45 33.93 26.70
N HIS A 175 -11.00 32.70 26.68
CA HIS A 175 -10.60 31.66 27.64
C HIS A 175 -9.41 30.86 27.11
N LEU A 176 -8.38 30.67 27.95
CA LEU A 176 -7.24 29.78 27.67
C LEU A 176 -6.56 30.06 26.30
N VAL A 177 -6.44 31.35 25.94
CA VAL A 177 -6.01 31.82 24.62
C VAL A 177 -4.69 31.20 24.17
N GLU A 178 -3.66 31.23 25.02
CA GLU A 178 -2.33 30.67 24.70
C GLU A 178 -2.40 29.18 24.32
N GLN A 179 -3.21 28.42 25.07
CA GLN A 179 -3.37 26.99 24.84
C GLN A 179 -4.15 26.73 23.55
N SER A 180 -5.24 27.47 23.32
CA SER A 180 -6.04 27.35 22.11
C SER A 180 -5.25 27.73 20.86
N LEU A 181 -4.43 28.79 20.93
CA LEU A 181 -3.51 29.17 19.84
C LEU A 181 -2.48 28.07 19.54
N THR A 182 -1.93 27.44 20.59
CA THR A 182 -0.99 26.31 20.42
C THR A 182 -1.68 25.14 19.71
N PHE A 183 -2.89 24.76 20.13
CA PHE A 183 -3.64 23.69 19.46
C PHE A 183 -4.04 24.05 18.03
N MET A 184 -4.44 25.31 17.78
CA MET A 184 -4.74 25.79 16.42
C MET A 184 -3.51 25.66 15.52
N SER A 185 -2.33 26.08 15.99
CA SER A 185 -1.07 25.93 15.26
C SER A 185 -0.78 24.47 14.93
N ILE A 186 -0.84 23.56 15.92
CA ILE A 186 -0.64 22.12 15.70
C ILE A 186 -1.66 21.54 14.71
N CYS A 187 -2.95 21.85 14.86
CA CYS A 187 -3.99 21.37 13.95
C CYS A 187 -3.80 21.88 12.52
N SER A 188 -3.38 23.14 12.34
CA SER A 188 -3.11 23.70 11.01
C SER A 188 -1.93 23.01 10.31
N ARG A 189 -0.84 22.78 11.03
CA ARG A 189 0.35 22.06 10.52
C ARG A 189 0.02 20.62 10.19
N LEU A 190 -0.66 19.90 11.09
CA LEU A 190 -1.12 18.53 10.83
C LEU A 190 -2.05 18.44 9.62
N HIS A 191 -2.93 19.42 9.44
CA HIS A 191 -3.81 19.48 8.26
C HIS A 191 -3.01 19.63 6.95
N GLY A 192 -2.06 20.56 6.92
CA GLY A 192 -1.18 20.79 5.76
C GLY A 192 -0.32 19.57 5.43
N LEU A 193 0.30 18.96 6.45
CA LEU A 193 1.12 17.77 6.31
C LEU A 193 0.28 16.57 5.85
N ALA A 194 -0.92 16.37 6.41
CA ALA A 194 -1.85 15.34 5.95
C ALA A 194 -2.28 15.54 4.49
N CYS A 195 -2.41 16.79 4.02
CA CYS A 195 -2.71 17.11 2.62
C CYS A 195 -1.58 16.73 1.69
N CYS A 196 -0.35 17.12 2.02
CA CYS A 196 0.83 16.77 1.24
C CYS A 196 0.99 15.24 1.15
N TRP A 197 0.89 14.57 2.30
CA TRP A 197 1.01 13.12 2.37
C TRP A 197 -0.09 12.41 1.58
N LYS A 198 -1.35 12.86 1.71
CA LYS A 198 -2.46 12.34 0.92
C LYS A 198 -2.22 12.47 -0.58
N LYS A 199 -1.71 13.62 -1.05
CA LYS A 199 -1.42 13.84 -2.47
C LYS A 199 -0.38 12.84 -2.99
N GLN A 200 0.68 12.60 -2.23
CA GLN A 200 1.70 11.61 -2.58
C GLN A 200 1.12 10.19 -2.62
N LEU A 201 0.26 9.83 -1.67
CA LEU A 201 -0.40 8.51 -1.66
C LEU A 201 -1.41 8.34 -2.80
N CYS A 202 -2.11 9.40 -3.20
CA CYS A 202 -2.98 9.35 -4.38
C CYS A 202 -2.17 9.07 -5.65
N GLN A 203 -1.02 9.73 -5.82
CA GLN A 203 -0.12 9.44 -6.95
C GLN A 203 0.39 8.00 -6.94
N LEU A 204 0.72 7.47 -5.76
CA LEU A 204 1.08 6.06 -5.60
C LEU A 204 -0.09 5.14 -5.98
N TYR A 205 -1.29 5.43 -5.51
CA TYR A 205 -2.49 4.65 -5.78
C TYR A 205 -2.83 4.62 -7.28
N ASP A 206 -2.75 5.77 -7.97
CA ASP A 206 -2.99 5.86 -9.42
C ASP A 206 -1.97 5.04 -10.22
N LEU A 207 -0.71 5.06 -9.80
CA LEU A 207 0.35 4.25 -10.39
C LEU A 207 0.07 2.75 -10.21
N LEU A 208 -0.35 2.33 -9.01
CA LEU A 208 -0.73 0.94 -8.72
C LEU A 208 -1.94 0.48 -9.54
N LEU A 209 -2.95 1.33 -9.70
CA LEU A 209 -4.10 1.05 -10.55
C LEU A 209 -3.70 0.90 -12.02
N THR A 210 -2.78 1.74 -12.50
CA THR A 210 -2.26 1.63 -13.86
C THR A 210 -1.55 0.28 -14.07
N TRP A 211 -0.77 -0.18 -13.09
CA TRP A 211 -0.13 -1.49 -13.15
C TRP A 211 -1.12 -2.65 -13.10
N LEU A 212 -2.15 -2.55 -12.26
CA LEU A 212 -3.22 -3.55 -12.19
C LEU A 212 -4.03 -3.65 -13.50
N ARG A 213 -4.33 -2.52 -14.15
CA ARG A 213 -5.00 -2.51 -15.47
C ARG A 213 -4.17 -3.20 -16.53
N ASN A 214 -2.89 -2.85 -16.62
CA ASN A 214 -1.96 -3.49 -17.55
C ASN A 214 -1.83 -5.01 -17.32
N TYR A 215 -2.05 -5.48 -16.09
CA TYR A 215 -2.10 -6.91 -15.77
C TYR A 215 -3.35 -7.59 -16.35
N ILE A 216 -4.51 -6.98 -16.15
CA ILE A 216 -5.79 -7.50 -16.64
C ILE A 216 -5.79 -7.54 -18.18
N ASP A 217 -5.27 -6.50 -18.82
CA ASP A 217 -5.22 -6.43 -20.29
C ASP A 217 -4.28 -7.51 -20.86
N LYS A 218 -3.20 -7.86 -20.16
CA LYS A 218 -2.30 -8.96 -20.54
C LYS A 218 -2.95 -10.33 -20.35
N GLU A 219 -3.55 -10.58 -19.19
CA GLU A 219 -4.27 -11.84 -18.93
C GLU A 219 -5.38 -12.06 -19.97
N ASN A 220 -6.16 -11.02 -20.29
CA ASN A 220 -7.21 -11.09 -21.30
C ASN A 220 -6.65 -11.36 -22.71
N ALA A 221 -5.52 -10.74 -23.07
CA ALA A 221 -4.86 -10.97 -24.36
C ALA A 221 -4.31 -12.40 -24.46
N GLU A 222 -3.77 -12.96 -23.38
CA GLU A 222 -3.31 -14.36 -23.32
C GLU A 222 -4.48 -15.34 -23.45
N CYS A 223 -5.60 -15.10 -22.75
CA CYS A 223 -6.82 -15.90 -22.88
C CYS A 223 -7.38 -15.88 -24.31
N LEU A 224 -7.48 -14.70 -24.94
CA LEU A 224 -7.93 -14.56 -26.32
C LEU A 224 -6.97 -15.25 -27.31
N ALA A 225 -5.66 -15.22 -27.05
CA ALA A 225 -4.68 -15.93 -27.86
C ALA A 225 -4.82 -17.47 -27.74
N ILE A 226 -5.11 -17.98 -26.54
CA ILE A 226 -5.38 -19.41 -26.31
C ILE A 226 -6.67 -19.84 -27.00
N GLU A 227 -7.74 -19.05 -26.90
CA GLU A 227 -9.00 -19.31 -27.59
C GLU A 227 -8.84 -19.30 -29.11
N ALA A 228 -8.10 -18.33 -29.67
CA ALA A 228 -7.78 -18.28 -31.09
C ALA A 228 -6.96 -19.52 -31.53
N ALA A 229 -5.97 -19.93 -30.73
CA ALA A 229 -5.17 -21.12 -30.99
C ALA A 229 -6.02 -22.41 -30.98
N LEU A 230 -6.96 -22.53 -30.03
CA LEU A 230 -7.90 -23.64 -29.96
C LEU A 230 -8.88 -23.66 -31.15
N GLN A 231 -9.36 -22.50 -31.60
CA GLN A 231 -10.21 -22.39 -32.80
C GLN A 231 -9.46 -22.69 -34.10
N THR A 232 -8.18 -22.33 -34.21
CA THR A 232 -7.36 -22.75 -35.36
C THR A 232 -7.08 -24.25 -35.37
N ARG A 233 -6.95 -24.87 -34.19
CA ARG A 233 -6.74 -26.31 -34.05
C ARG A 233 -8.01 -27.11 -34.35
N SER A 234 -9.19 -26.60 -34.00
CA SER A 234 -10.48 -27.23 -34.35
C SER A 234 -10.83 -27.10 -35.83
N LYS A 235 -10.40 -26.03 -36.51
CA LYS A 235 -10.55 -25.86 -37.97
C LYS A 235 -9.49 -26.62 -38.79
N GLY A 236 -8.37 -27.02 -38.18
CA GLY A 236 -7.29 -27.77 -38.82
C GLY A 236 -7.43 -29.30 -38.72
N LEU A 237 -8.48 -29.82 -38.08
CA LEU A 237 -8.75 -31.26 -37.95
C LEU A 237 -10.06 -31.62 -38.67
N LEU A 238 -9.93 -31.73 -39.99
CA LEU A 238 -10.56 -32.67 -40.95
C LEU A 238 -10.47 -32.02 -42.35
N PRO A 239 -9.92 -32.68 -43.40
CA PRO A 239 -10.16 -34.10 -43.71
C PRO A 239 -8.93 -34.86 -44.23
N LYS A 240 -8.48 -35.94 -43.57
CA LYS A 240 -7.73 -37.05 -44.24
C LYS A 240 -7.95 -38.44 -43.64
N GLU A 241 -8.62 -38.60 -42.51
CA GLU A 241 -8.84 -39.92 -41.90
C GLU A 241 -10.24 -40.52 -42.15
N ALA A 242 -11.06 -39.90 -43.02
CA ALA A 242 -12.38 -40.45 -43.40
C ALA A 242 -12.34 -41.40 -44.62
N GLU A 243 -11.19 -41.58 -45.28
CA GLU A 243 -11.05 -42.49 -46.44
C GLU A 243 -10.41 -43.84 -46.09
N ALA A 244 -10.13 -44.12 -44.82
CA ALA A 244 -9.57 -45.42 -44.38
C ALA A 244 -10.62 -46.44 -43.90
N TYR A 245 -11.91 -46.08 -43.93
CA TYR A 245 -13.03 -46.96 -43.55
C TYR A 245 -14.19 -46.88 -44.56
N ALA A 246 -13.87 -46.89 -45.85
CA ALA A 246 -14.82 -47.20 -46.93
C ALA A 246 -14.27 -48.36 -47.77
#